data_AF-A0A7I8BHH3-F1
#
_entry.id   AF-A0A7I8BHH3-F1
#
_cell.length_a   1.000
_cell.length_b   1.000
_cell.length_c   1.000
_cell.angle_alpha   90.00
_cell.angle_beta   90.00
_cell.angle_gamma   90.00
#
_symmetry.space_group_name_H-M   'P 1'
#
loop_
_entity.id
_entity.type
_entity.pdbx_description
1 polymer ?
#
loop_
_entity_poly.entity_id
_entity_poly.type
_entity_poly.pdbx_seq_one_letter_code
_entity_poly.pdbx_strand_id
1 'polypeptide(L)'
;MDNPNNSPRRLHPLVAVAAGAVIIASLAATAAVTGLFPKASSNGAQSDQVQSAAVAQQQQPVVDTAQPAALSAQQQAAAQQQAAQQQQAEQQAAQQQAEAQRAQRAQQQQAQAQQAQQLAAQQAPQAPAPAPQYAQQPQYAQQAPARPAYCSTCGTVEAISAVRQEGHGTGIGAVGGAVAGGVVGNQFGSGGGRTAMTLLGALGGGLAGNSVEKHLRSSTSYSVRVHMENGKTRYFTYHEAPPFQQGQRVRVENGTLVAG
;
A
#
# COMPACT_ATOMS: atom_id res chain seq x y z
N MET A 1 43.58 8.32 -46.51
CA MET A 1 42.62 7.83 -45.51
C MET A 1 43.22 8.11 -44.15
N ASP A 2 42.78 9.16 -43.45
CA ASP A 2 43.19 9.42 -42.06
C ASP A 2 41.97 9.81 -41.22
N ASN A 3 41.92 9.20 -40.05
CA ASN A 3 40.77 9.00 -39.16
C ASN A 3 40.50 10.22 -38.25
N PRO A 4 39.33 10.32 -37.60
CA PRO A 4 38.74 11.57 -37.14
C PRO A 4 39.18 12.00 -35.73
N ASN A 5 39.29 13.32 -35.60
CA ASN A 5 38.87 14.19 -34.49
C ASN A 5 38.55 13.49 -33.15
N ASN A 6 39.55 13.41 -32.26
CA ASN A 6 39.34 13.08 -30.84
C ASN A 6 39.22 14.38 -30.04
N SER A 7 37.98 14.86 -29.84
CA SER A 7 37.70 15.95 -28.90
C SER A 7 37.52 15.40 -27.48
N PRO A 8 38.26 15.90 -26.47
CA PRO A 8 38.15 15.40 -25.11
C PRO A 8 36.79 15.79 -24.50
N ARG A 9 35.97 14.79 -24.15
CA ARG A 9 34.70 15.00 -23.46
C ARG A 9 34.97 15.54 -22.06
N ARG A 10 34.68 16.83 -21.83
CA ARG A 10 34.68 17.41 -20.49
C ARG A 10 33.47 16.87 -19.72
N LEU A 11 33.75 16.10 -18.68
CA LEU A 11 32.73 15.59 -17.76
C LEU A 11 32.05 16.77 -17.04
N HIS A 12 30.72 16.80 -17.07
CA HIS A 12 29.96 17.79 -16.32
C HIS A 12 30.20 17.59 -14.81
N PRO A 13 30.37 18.67 -14.03
CA PRO A 13 30.69 18.60 -12.61
C PRO A 13 29.66 17.82 -11.79
N LEU A 14 28.39 17.81 -12.22
CA LEU A 14 27.35 17.00 -11.60
C LEU A 14 27.52 15.49 -11.82
N VAL A 15 28.04 15.08 -12.98
CA VAL A 15 28.30 13.67 -13.30
C VAL A 15 29.51 13.14 -12.53
N ALA A 16 30.52 13.99 -12.31
CA ALA A 16 31.69 13.62 -11.51
C ALA A 16 31.34 13.40 -10.03
N VAL A 17 30.47 14.25 -9.45
CA VAL A 17 30.02 14.09 -8.05
C VAL A 17 29.15 12.83 -7.90
N ALA A 18 28.25 12.56 -8.85
CA ALA A 18 27.43 11.35 -8.84
C ALA A 18 28.28 10.08 -8.93
N ALA A 19 29.30 10.05 -9.80
CA ALA A 19 30.20 8.91 -9.93
C ALA A 19 31.01 8.63 -8.65
N GLY A 20 31.48 9.69 -7.97
CA GLY A 20 32.20 9.56 -6.70
C GLY A 20 31.34 8.95 -5.58
N ALA A 21 30.08 9.39 -5.46
CA ALA A 21 29.15 8.87 -4.44
C ALA A 21 28.82 7.38 -4.63
N VAL A 22 28.68 6.94 -5.89
CA VAL A 22 28.38 5.53 -6.22
C VAL A 22 29.55 4.62 -5.84
N ILE A 23 30.79 5.01 -6.10
CA ILE A 23 31.98 4.19 -5.77
C ILE A 23 32.12 3.99 -4.25
N ILE A 24 31.90 5.05 -3.45
CA ILE A 24 31.99 4.97 -1.99
C ILE A 24 30.86 4.09 -1.43
N ALA A 25 29.64 4.23 -1.94
CA ALA A 25 28.51 3.41 -1.52
C ALA A 25 28.71 1.92 -1.87
N SER A 26 29.25 1.62 -3.05
CA SER A 26 29.55 0.24 -3.47
C SER A 26 30.62 -0.42 -2.60
N LEU A 27 31.64 0.32 -2.16
CA LEU A 27 32.67 -0.21 -1.26
C LEU A 27 32.14 -0.49 0.16
N ALA A 28 31.21 0.31 0.67
CA ALA A 28 30.58 0.06 1.96
C ALA A 28 29.64 -1.15 1.92
N ALA A 29 28.91 -1.34 0.82
CA ALA A 29 28.02 -2.48 0.63
C ALA A 29 28.78 -3.82 0.57
N THR A 30 29.95 -3.87 -0.08
CA THR A 30 30.77 -5.09 -0.14
C THR A 30 31.39 -5.45 1.22
N ALA A 31 31.76 -4.48 2.04
CA ALA A 31 32.24 -4.72 3.41
C ALA A 31 31.15 -5.34 4.32
N ALA A 32 29.88 -4.97 4.11
CA ALA A 32 28.76 -5.49 4.90
C ALA A 32 28.43 -6.95 4.55
N VAL A 33 28.49 -7.30 3.26
CA VAL A 33 28.23 -8.66 2.79
C VAL A 33 29.38 -9.62 3.12
N THR A 34 30.62 -9.13 3.16
CA THR A 34 31.81 -9.96 3.47
C THR A 34 32.08 -10.11 4.97
N GLY A 35 31.26 -9.50 5.83
CA GLY A 35 31.35 -9.68 7.28
C GLY A 35 32.58 -9.03 7.94
N LEU A 36 33.26 -8.11 7.25
CA LEU A 36 34.45 -7.42 7.74
C LEU A 36 34.10 -6.16 8.54
N PHE A 37 33.13 -6.27 9.47
CA PHE A 37 32.84 -5.19 10.41
C PHE A 37 33.28 -5.60 11.83
N PRO A 38 34.08 -4.77 12.53
CA PRO A 38 34.39 -5.00 13.93
C PRO A 38 33.11 -4.98 14.76
N LYS A 39 32.94 -6.04 15.55
CA LYS A 39 31.77 -6.28 16.40
C LYS A 39 31.79 -5.23 17.52
N ALA A 40 30.91 -4.24 17.47
CA ALA A 40 30.67 -3.37 18.62
C ALA A 40 29.80 -4.13 19.64
N SER A 41 30.37 -4.43 20.81
CA SER A 41 29.64 -5.02 21.94
C SER A 41 28.69 -3.98 22.54
N SER A 42 27.40 -4.28 22.55
CA SER A 42 26.40 -3.52 23.30
C SER A 42 26.32 -4.04 24.74
N ASN A 43 26.61 -3.20 25.73
CA ASN A 43 26.13 -3.45 27.09
C ASN A 43 24.68 -3.01 27.16
N GLY A 44 23.78 -3.99 27.15
CA GLY A 44 22.39 -3.82 27.57
C GLY A 44 22.30 -3.82 29.09
N ALA A 45 21.64 -2.83 29.65
CA ALA A 45 21.05 -2.91 30.99
C ALA A 45 19.78 -2.06 30.98
N GLN A 46 18.65 -2.73 30.81
CA GLN A 46 17.32 -2.19 31.02
C GLN A 46 16.87 -2.59 32.43
N SER A 47 16.32 -1.61 33.16
CA SER A 47 15.45 -1.68 34.36
C SER A 47 16.02 -2.25 35.66
N ASP A 48 16.13 -1.40 36.68
CA ASP A 48 15.40 -1.53 37.97
C ASP A 48 15.74 -0.37 38.93
N GLN A 49 14.86 -0.14 39.90
CA GLN A 49 14.94 0.77 41.06
C GLN A 49 14.15 2.08 40.97
N VAL A 50 12.84 1.92 41.20
CA VAL A 50 12.04 2.81 42.04
C VAL A 50 12.50 2.67 43.49
N GLN A 51 12.50 3.79 44.23
CA GLN A 51 12.41 3.91 45.70
C GLN A 51 13.65 4.40 46.49
N SER A 52 13.46 5.61 47.05
CA SER A 52 13.95 6.15 48.33
C SER A 52 15.45 6.34 48.57
N ALA A 53 15.86 7.61 48.58
CA ALA A 53 16.64 8.16 49.68
C ALA A 53 16.45 9.68 49.74
N ALA A 54 15.67 10.14 50.71
CA ALA A 54 15.73 11.50 51.19
C ALA A 54 17.13 11.74 51.77
N VAL A 55 17.83 12.76 51.28
CA VAL A 55 18.96 13.35 51.99
C VAL A 55 18.77 14.86 52.02
N ALA A 56 19.00 15.37 53.22
CA ALA A 56 18.69 16.70 53.70
C ALA A 56 19.31 17.83 52.90
N GLN A 57 18.63 18.97 53.03
CA GLN A 57 19.11 20.33 52.83
C GLN A 57 20.60 20.51 53.19
N GLN A 58 21.38 21.09 52.27
CA GLN A 58 22.27 22.20 52.59
C GLN A 58 22.30 23.19 51.43
N GLN A 59 21.94 24.44 51.76
CA GLN A 59 21.97 25.60 50.89
C GLN A 59 23.42 26.06 50.67
N GLN A 60 23.73 26.44 49.43
CA GLN A 60 24.67 27.53 49.15
C GLN A 60 24.29 28.20 47.82
N PRO A 61 24.25 29.54 47.76
CA PRO A 61 23.80 30.27 46.57
C PRO A 61 24.97 30.38 45.60
N VAL A 62 25.01 29.52 44.60
CA VAL A 62 25.85 29.73 43.41
C VAL A 62 24.96 30.28 42.31
N VAL A 63 25.34 31.46 41.84
CA VAL A 63 24.72 32.19 40.73
C VAL A 63 24.59 31.28 39.51
N ASP A 64 23.35 30.95 39.16
CA ASP A 64 23.03 30.04 38.06
C ASP A 64 23.01 30.82 36.74
N THR A 65 24.12 30.81 36.01
CA THR A 65 24.20 31.34 34.65
C THR A 65 23.61 30.38 33.59
N ALA A 66 22.94 29.29 33.97
CA ALA A 66 22.36 28.31 33.03
C ALA A 66 20.83 28.45 32.79
N GLN A 67 20.18 29.45 33.37
CA GLN A 67 18.74 29.68 33.19
C GLN A 67 18.23 29.99 31.74
N PRO A 68 19.02 30.46 30.76
CA PRO A 68 18.47 30.74 29.42
C PRO A 68 18.19 29.50 28.55
N ALA A 69 18.83 28.35 28.81
CA ALA A 69 18.79 27.20 27.90
C ALA A 69 17.62 26.23 28.15
N ALA A 70 17.15 26.12 29.40
CA ALA A 70 16.03 25.25 29.74
C ALA A 70 14.68 25.81 29.21
N LEU A 71 14.50 27.13 29.26
CA LEU A 71 13.32 27.82 28.75
C LEU A 71 13.18 27.69 27.22
N SER A 72 14.29 27.78 26.48
CA SER A 72 14.27 27.67 25.01
C SER A 72 13.98 26.25 24.51
N ALA A 73 14.48 25.22 25.21
CA ALA A 73 14.16 23.82 24.91
C ALA A 73 12.67 23.51 25.17
N GLN A 74 12.11 24.01 26.28
CA GLN A 74 10.70 23.83 26.62
C GLN A 74 9.78 24.57 25.62
N GLN A 75 10.21 25.75 25.15
CA GLN A 75 9.48 26.55 24.17
C GLN A 75 9.54 25.94 22.76
N GLN A 76 10.65 25.29 22.38
CA GLN A 76 10.73 24.51 21.14
C GLN A 76 9.86 23.25 21.15
N ALA A 77 9.75 22.55 22.28
CA ALA A 77 8.87 21.39 22.42
C ALA A 77 7.38 21.78 22.32
N ALA A 78 6.97 22.91 22.91
CA ALA A 78 5.61 23.42 22.81
C ALA A 78 5.26 23.85 21.36
N ALA A 79 6.21 24.48 20.64
CA ALA A 79 6.02 24.86 19.25
C ALA A 79 5.88 23.63 18.32
N GLN A 80 6.64 22.55 18.57
CA GLN A 80 6.48 21.29 17.83
C GLN A 80 5.13 20.61 18.09
N GLN A 81 4.62 20.65 19.34
CA GLN A 81 3.30 20.12 19.65
C GLN A 81 2.18 20.91 18.97
N GLN A 82 2.27 22.24 18.91
CA GLN A 82 1.30 23.08 18.21
C GLN A 82 1.30 22.83 16.69
N ALA A 83 2.48 22.67 16.09
CA ALA A 83 2.60 22.34 14.66
C ALA A 83 2.02 20.95 14.32
N ALA A 84 2.23 19.96 15.19
CA ALA A 84 1.65 18.63 15.01
C ALA A 84 0.11 18.63 15.13
N GLN A 85 -0.45 19.44 16.05
CA GLN A 85 -1.90 19.61 16.18
C GLN A 85 -2.51 20.30 14.96
N GLN A 86 -1.86 21.33 14.40
CA GLN A 86 -2.32 21.97 13.15
C GLN A 86 -2.32 20.98 11.97
N GLN A 87 -1.26 20.19 11.82
CA GLN A 87 -1.19 19.18 10.75
C GLN A 87 -2.29 18.10 10.88
N GLN A 88 -2.62 17.69 12.10
CA GLN A 88 -3.73 16.74 12.33
C GLN A 88 -5.10 17.36 12.02
N ALA A 89 -5.33 18.63 12.37
CA ALA A 89 -6.57 19.33 12.05
C ALA A 89 -6.76 19.51 10.53
N GLU A 90 -5.70 19.86 9.79
CA GLU A 90 -5.73 19.96 8.33
C GLU A 90 -5.99 18.61 7.66
N GLN A 91 -5.40 17.52 8.15
CA GLN A 91 -5.69 16.17 7.63
C GLN A 91 -7.14 15.76 7.89
N GLN A 92 -7.69 16.04 9.07
CA GLN A 92 -9.08 15.74 9.39
C GLN A 92 -10.05 16.55 8.51
N ALA A 93 -9.77 17.84 8.28
CA ALA A 93 -10.57 18.67 7.39
C ALA A 93 -10.52 18.17 5.94
N ALA A 94 -9.35 17.77 5.45
CA ALA A 94 -9.20 17.21 4.10
C ALA A 94 -9.95 15.87 3.94
N GLN A 95 -9.93 15.01 4.96
CA GLN A 95 -10.69 13.76 4.95
C GLN A 95 -12.21 14.00 4.91
N GLN A 96 -12.72 14.95 5.72
CA GLN A 96 -14.14 15.31 5.71
C GLN A 96 -14.59 15.87 4.34
N GLN A 97 -13.76 16.70 3.71
CA GLN A 97 -14.06 17.22 2.37
C GLN A 97 -14.06 16.11 1.30
N ALA A 98 -13.14 15.15 1.38
CA ALA A 98 -13.09 14.03 0.46
C ALA A 98 -14.30 13.10 0.60
N GLU A 99 -14.75 12.86 1.83
CA GLU A 99 -15.96 12.04 2.10
C GLU A 99 -17.22 12.74 1.60
N ALA A 100 -17.36 14.05 1.82
CA ALA A 100 -18.47 14.84 1.28
C ALA A 100 -18.51 14.79 -0.26
N GLN A 101 -17.37 14.91 -0.94
CA GLN A 101 -17.30 14.78 -2.40
C GLN A 101 -17.65 13.36 -2.89
N ARG A 102 -17.27 12.31 -2.14
CA ARG A 102 -17.67 10.93 -2.46
C ARG A 102 -19.17 10.72 -2.32
N ALA A 103 -19.77 11.26 -1.25
CA ALA A 103 -21.22 11.20 -1.02
C ALA A 103 -22.00 11.92 -2.13
N GLN A 104 -21.56 13.12 -2.54
CA GLN A 104 -22.20 13.86 -3.64
C GLN A 104 -22.12 13.10 -4.98
N ARG A 105 -20.97 12.50 -5.30
CA ARG A 105 -20.83 11.67 -6.51
C ARG A 105 -21.70 10.40 -6.47
N ALA A 106 -21.82 9.77 -5.30
CA ALA A 106 -22.68 8.61 -5.13
C ALA A 106 -24.17 8.97 -5.33
N GLN A 107 -24.63 10.11 -4.81
CA GLN A 107 -26.00 10.59 -5.03
C GLN A 107 -26.28 10.87 -6.51
N GLN A 108 -25.35 11.51 -7.24
CA GLN A 108 -25.49 11.73 -8.68
C GLN A 108 -25.58 10.42 -9.47
N GLN A 109 -24.75 9.42 -9.14
CA GLN A 109 -24.80 8.12 -9.79
C GLN A 109 -26.14 7.40 -9.56
N GLN A 110 -26.70 7.48 -8.34
CA GLN A 110 -28.02 6.90 -8.04
C GLN A 110 -29.14 7.60 -8.81
N ALA A 111 -29.12 8.93 -8.91
CA ALA A 111 -30.11 9.68 -9.68
C ALA A 111 -30.08 9.32 -11.18
N GLN A 112 -28.88 9.19 -11.77
CA GLN A 112 -28.73 8.77 -13.17
C GLN A 112 -29.23 7.33 -13.40
N ALA A 113 -28.96 6.41 -12.47
CA ALA A 113 -29.44 5.03 -12.55
C ALA A 113 -30.97 4.94 -12.49
N GLN A 114 -31.61 5.74 -11.62
CA GLN A 114 -33.08 5.81 -11.52
C GLN A 114 -33.71 6.35 -12.81
N GLN A 115 -33.13 7.40 -13.40
CA GLN A 115 -33.62 7.97 -14.65
C GLN A 115 -33.49 6.98 -15.82
N ALA A 116 -32.38 6.23 -15.90
CA ALA A 116 -32.19 5.18 -16.90
C ALA A 116 -33.22 4.04 -16.77
N GLN A 117 -33.57 3.63 -15.54
CA GLN A 117 -34.61 2.62 -15.32
C GLN A 117 -36.01 3.12 -15.72
N GLN A 118 -36.35 4.38 -15.45
CA GLN A 118 -37.62 4.96 -15.89
C GLN A 118 -37.73 5.06 -17.41
N LEU A 119 -36.64 5.41 -18.11
CA LEU A 119 -36.60 5.43 -19.58
C LEU A 119 -36.77 4.02 -20.17
N ALA A 120 -36.14 3.01 -19.57
CA ALA A 120 -36.28 1.62 -19.99
C ALA A 120 -37.70 1.06 -19.77
N ALA A 121 -38.37 1.44 -18.68
CA ALA A 121 -39.75 1.00 -18.40
C ALA A 121 -40.78 1.60 -19.37
N GLN A 122 -40.56 2.83 -19.86
CA GLN A 122 -41.44 3.49 -20.83
C GLN A 122 -41.30 2.94 -22.25
N GLN A 123 -40.18 2.31 -22.59
CA GLN A 123 -39.90 1.74 -23.92
C GLN A 123 -40.24 0.26 -24.04
N ALA A 124 -40.83 -0.36 -23.01
CA ALA A 124 -41.28 -1.75 -23.09
C ALA A 124 -42.37 -1.88 -24.17
N PRO A 125 -42.15 -2.66 -25.25
CA PRO A 125 -43.17 -2.89 -26.26
C PRO A 125 -44.39 -3.57 -25.63
N GLN A 126 -45.59 -3.01 -25.85
CA GLN A 126 -46.83 -3.69 -25.49
C GLN A 126 -46.91 -4.99 -26.27
N ALA A 127 -46.98 -6.11 -25.56
CA ALA A 127 -47.16 -7.43 -26.17
C ALA A 127 -48.44 -7.43 -27.01
N PRO A 128 -48.41 -7.88 -28.28
CA PRO A 128 -49.61 -8.00 -29.10
C PRO A 128 -50.64 -8.89 -28.42
N ALA A 129 -51.90 -8.46 -28.40
CA ALA A 129 -53.01 -9.26 -27.87
C ALA A 129 -53.13 -10.60 -28.63
N PRO A 130 -53.41 -11.72 -27.93
CA PRO A 130 -53.55 -13.02 -28.58
C PRO A 130 -54.78 -13.04 -29.50
N ALA A 131 -54.55 -13.38 -30.78
CA ALA A 131 -55.62 -13.59 -31.76
C ALA A 131 -56.41 -14.88 -31.46
N PRO A 132 -57.72 -14.93 -31.77
CA PRO A 132 -58.56 -16.08 -31.46
C PRO A 132 -58.17 -17.30 -32.30
N GLN A 133 -58.00 -18.43 -31.62
CA GLN A 133 -57.65 -19.73 -32.22
C GLN A 133 -58.88 -20.38 -32.87
N TYR A 134 -58.85 -20.54 -34.19
CA TYR A 134 -59.79 -21.38 -34.93
C TYR A 134 -59.29 -22.82 -34.98
N ALA A 135 -60.21 -23.75 -34.71
CA ALA A 135 -60.24 -25.18 -35.03
C ALA A 135 -58.95 -26.00 -34.87
N GLN A 136 -58.96 -26.84 -33.83
CA GLN A 136 -57.97 -27.87 -33.55
C GLN A 136 -57.99 -28.96 -34.63
N GLN A 137 -56.85 -29.18 -35.30
CA GLN A 137 -56.53 -30.45 -35.95
C GLN A 137 -55.68 -31.29 -34.99
N PRO A 138 -55.83 -32.64 -34.95
CA PRO A 138 -55.03 -33.49 -34.10
C PRO A 138 -53.60 -33.55 -34.64
N GLN A 139 -52.75 -32.64 -34.15
CA GLN A 139 -51.32 -32.69 -34.33
C GLN A 139 -50.77 -33.85 -33.50
N TYR A 140 -50.24 -34.85 -34.19
CA TYR A 140 -49.25 -35.78 -33.66
C TYR A 140 -48.18 -34.95 -32.96
N ALA A 141 -48.11 -35.06 -31.63
CA ALA A 141 -47.18 -34.31 -30.80
C ALA A 141 -45.75 -34.71 -31.16
N GLN A 142 -45.11 -33.93 -32.04
CA GLN A 142 -43.67 -33.91 -32.15
C GLN A 142 -43.16 -33.37 -30.81
N GLN A 143 -42.71 -34.29 -29.97
CA GLN A 143 -42.04 -33.99 -28.72
C GLN A 143 -40.88 -33.05 -29.05
N ALA A 144 -40.97 -31.80 -28.61
CA ALA A 144 -39.86 -30.87 -28.70
C ALA A 144 -38.64 -31.54 -28.03
N PRO A 145 -37.46 -31.58 -28.69
CA PRO A 145 -36.29 -32.18 -28.10
C PRO A 145 -36.03 -31.55 -26.73
N ALA A 146 -35.89 -32.38 -25.71
CA ALA A 146 -35.59 -31.92 -24.35
C ALA A 146 -34.35 -31.03 -24.41
N ARG A 147 -34.49 -29.76 -24.00
CA ARG A 147 -33.34 -28.86 -23.90
C ARG A 147 -32.37 -29.47 -22.89
N PRO A 148 -31.05 -29.53 -23.18
CA PRO A 148 -30.10 -30.14 -22.27
C PRO A 148 -30.21 -29.46 -20.91
N ALA A 149 -30.40 -30.27 -19.87
CA ALA A 149 -30.50 -29.79 -18.50
C ALA A 149 -29.18 -29.11 -18.14
N TYR A 150 -29.29 -27.83 -17.85
CA TYR A 150 -28.15 -26.96 -17.69
C TYR A 150 -27.56 -27.11 -16.28
N CYS A 151 -26.28 -27.46 -16.14
CA CYS A 151 -25.68 -27.58 -14.81
C CYS A 151 -25.41 -26.17 -14.23
N SER A 152 -26.24 -25.73 -13.29
CA SER A 152 -26.16 -24.37 -12.73
C SER A 152 -24.90 -24.09 -11.92
N THR A 153 -24.22 -25.15 -11.44
CA THR A 153 -22.99 -25.09 -10.65
C THR A 153 -21.75 -25.44 -11.45
N CYS A 154 -21.89 -25.88 -12.71
CA CYS A 154 -20.77 -26.18 -13.57
C CYS A 154 -20.22 -24.91 -14.21
N GLY A 155 -18.98 -24.98 -14.68
CA GLY A 155 -18.34 -23.88 -15.38
C GLY A 155 -17.01 -24.32 -15.98
N THR A 156 -16.35 -23.36 -16.62
CA THR A 156 -15.02 -23.50 -17.19
C THR A 156 -14.15 -22.39 -16.66
N VAL A 157 -12.92 -22.73 -16.24
CA VAL A 157 -11.94 -21.73 -15.81
C VAL A 157 -11.56 -20.86 -17.02
N GLU A 158 -11.93 -19.59 -16.99
CA GLU A 158 -11.65 -18.64 -18.06
C GLU A 158 -10.24 -18.04 -17.92
N ALA A 159 -9.82 -17.74 -16.69
CA ALA A 159 -8.50 -17.18 -16.42
C ALA A 159 -8.09 -17.42 -14.96
N ILE A 160 -6.78 -17.53 -14.74
CA ILE A 160 -6.16 -17.53 -13.41
C ILE A 160 -5.19 -16.37 -13.38
N SER A 161 -5.40 -15.42 -12.46
CA SER A 161 -4.59 -14.22 -12.34
C SER A 161 -3.93 -14.13 -10.97
N ALA A 162 -2.61 -14.04 -10.94
CA ALA A 162 -1.88 -13.69 -9.73
C ALA A 162 -2.01 -12.17 -9.47
N VAL A 163 -2.62 -11.82 -8.36
CA VAL A 163 -2.82 -10.44 -7.90
C VAL A 163 -1.93 -10.22 -6.69
N ARG A 164 -0.89 -9.41 -6.86
CA ARG A 164 -0.06 -8.96 -5.74
C ARG A 164 -0.80 -7.85 -5.01
N GLN A 165 -1.08 -8.06 -3.73
CA GLN A 165 -1.65 -7.07 -2.83
C GLN A 165 -0.52 -6.50 -1.98
N GLU A 166 -0.38 -5.17 -2.00
CA GLU A 166 0.60 -4.50 -1.14
C GLU A 166 0.25 -4.73 0.32
N GLY A 167 1.28 -5.01 1.13
CA GLY A 167 1.09 -5.20 2.56
C GLY A 167 0.71 -3.90 3.24
N HIS A 168 -0.05 -3.98 4.32
CA HIS A 168 -0.29 -2.83 5.18
C HIS A 168 1.00 -2.47 5.93
N GLY A 169 1.40 -1.19 5.84
CA GLY A 169 2.49 -0.66 6.64
C GLY A 169 2.05 -0.50 8.09
N THR A 170 2.76 -1.15 9.00
CA THR A 170 2.57 -1.02 10.46
C THR A 170 3.29 0.21 11.01
N GLY A 171 4.20 0.80 10.22
CA GLY A 171 5.01 1.95 10.61
C GLY A 171 6.29 1.57 11.33
N ILE A 172 6.52 0.29 11.63
CA ILE A 172 7.76 -0.22 12.23
C ILE A 172 8.95 0.10 11.32
N GLY A 173 8.80 -0.08 10.01
CA GLY A 173 9.83 0.26 9.04
C GLY A 173 10.11 1.77 9.00
N ALA A 174 9.07 2.60 9.19
CA ALA A 174 9.23 4.05 9.23
C ALA A 174 9.97 4.52 10.48
N VAL A 175 9.62 4.00 11.65
CA VAL A 175 10.29 4.33 12.92
C VAL A 175 11.73 3.83 12.91
N GLY A 176 11.95 2.56 12.54
CA GLY A 176 13.29 1.99 12.46
C GLY A 176 14.16 2.71 11.43
N GLY A 177 13.60 3.02 10.26
CA GLY A 177 14.29 3.76 9.20
C GLY A 177 14.61 5.20 9.60
N ALA A 178 13.72 5.89 10.33
CA ALA A 178 13.97 7.24 10.80
C ALA A 178 15.08 7.30 11.86
N VAL A 179 15.08 6.35 12.80
CA VAL A 179 16.15 6.26 13.82
C VAL A 179 17.48 5.95 13.15
N ALA A 180 17.52 4.94 12.28
CA ALA A 180 18.74 4.58 11.57
C ALA A 180 19.24 5.74 10.68
N GLY A 181 18.35 6.36 9.90
CA GLY A 181 18.67 7.48 9.01
C GLY A 181 19.11 8.73 9.76
N GLY A 182 18.54 9.00 10.95
CA GLY A 182 18.96 10.10 11.82
C GLY A 182 20.36 9.88 12.38
N VAL A 183 20.66 8.68 12.88
CA VAL A 183 21.99 8.34 13.43
C VAL A 183 23.06 8.38 12.34
N VAL A 184 22.76 7.85 11.15
CA VAL A 184 23.65 7.92 10.00
C VAL A 184 23.84 9.37 9.55
N GLY A 185 22.76 10.14 9.39
CA GLY A 185 22.81 11.55 8.99
C GLY A 185 23.60 12.44 9.96
N ASN A 186 23.49 12.18 11.26
CA ASN A 186 24.26 12.88 12.30
C ASN A 186 25.78 12.66 12.17
N GLN A 187 26.21 11.48 11.71
CA GLN A 187 27.64 11.15 11.54
C GLN A 187 28.27 11.84 10.33
N PHE A 188 27.49 12.10 9.28
CA PHE A 188 27.97 12.79 8.07
C PHE A 188 27.88 14.32 8.18
N GLY A 189 27.24 14.86 9.22
CA GLY A 189 27.19 16.29 9.49
C GLY A 189 28.30 16.76 10.45
N SER A 190 28.68 18.03 10.33
CA SER A 190 29.54 18.73 11.29
C SER A 190 28.86 20.01 11.80
N GLY A 191 29.18 20.42 13.03
CA GLY A 191 28.59 21.60 13.67
C GLY A 191 27.06 21.62 13.61
N GLY A 192 26.48 22.75 13.17
CA GLY A 192 25.03 22.89 12.94
C GLY A 192 24.48 22.06 11.77
N GLY A 193 25.34 21.60 10.86
CA GLY A 193 24.95 20.71 9.76
C GLY A 193 24.50 19.32 10.23
N ARG A 194 24.87 18.91 11.45
CA ARG A 194 24.41 17.67 12.08
C ARG A 194 22.91 17.62 12.26
N THR A 195 22.30 18.68 12.77
CA THR A 195 20.85 18.74 13.01
C THR A 195 20.08 18.70 11.69
N ALA A 196 20.53 19.47 10.70
CA ALA A 196 19.92 19.49 9.37
C ALA A 196 20.01 18.10 8.70
N MET A 197 21.18 17.46 8.73
CA MET A 197 21.38 16.12 8.15
C MET A 197 20.65 15.03 8.93
N THR A 198 20.51 15.15 10.25
CA THR A 198 19.72 14.22 11.07
C THR A 198 18.25 14.29 10.70
N LEU A 199 17.68 15.49 10.57
CA LEU A 199 16.28 15.66 10.18
C LEU A 199 16.05 15.16 8.75
N LEU A 200 16.95 15.50 7.82
CA LEU A 200 16.90 14.99 6.45
C LEU A 200 16.98 13.46 6.41
N GLY A 201 17.92 12.87 7.16
CA GLY A 201 18.12 11.43 7.23
C GLY A 201 16.96 10.70 7.90
N ALA A 202 16.36 11.26 8.95
CA ALA A 202 15.20 10.69 9.62
C ALA A 202 13.95 10.72 8.73
N LEU A 203 13.70 11.84 8.03
CA LEU A 203 12.59 11.93 7.07
C LEU A 203 12.79 10.98 5.89
N GLY A 204 14.00 10.97 5.31
CA GLY A 204 14.34 10.08 4.20
C GLY A 204 14.25 8.60 4.59
N GLY A 205 14.83 8.25 5.75
CA GLY A 205 14.82 6.89 6.28
C GLY A 205 13.43 6.40 6.66
N GLY A 206 12.57 7.27 7.20
CA GLY A 206 11.20 6.91 7.55
C GLY A 206 10.31 6.65 6.33
N LEU A 207 10.39 7.50 5.30
CA LEU A 207 9.64 7.32 4.06
C LEU A 207 10.10 6.08 3.28
N ALA A 208 11.41 5.87 3.20
CA ALA A 208 11.98 4.68 2.57
C ALA A 208 11.61 3.41 3.34
N GLY A 209 11.70 3.44 4.66
CA GLY A 209 11.40 2.31 5.53
C GLY A 209 9.95 1.84 5.45
N ASN A 210 8.98 2.77 5.38
CA ASN A 210 7.56 2.41 5.21
C ASN A 210 7.29 1.71 3.86
N SER A 211 7.91 2.18 2.79
CA SER A 211 7.75 1.59 1.45
C SER A 211 8.34 0.19 1.37
N VAL A 212 9.53 0.00 1.96
CA VAL A 212 10.16 -1.32 2.07
C VAL A 212 9.28 -2.27 2.89
N GLU A 213 8.74 -1.80 4.02
CA GLU A 213 7.85 -2.60 4.85
C GLU A 213 6.62 -3.08 4.08
N LYS A 214 5.91 -2.18 3.39
CA LYS A 214 4.73 -2.54 2.57
C LYS A 214 5.07 -3.55 1.46
N HIS A 215 6.24 -3.41 0.87
CA HIS A 215 6.71 -4.33 -0.17
C HIS A 215 7.05 -5.71 0.39
N LEU A 216 7.77 -5.77 1.52
CA LEU A 216 8.12 -7.03 2.18
C LEU A 216 6.89 -7.75 2.73
N ARG A 217 5.89 -7.00 3.19
CA ARG A 217 4.62 -7.54 3.69
C ARG A 217 3.58 -7.79 2.60
N SER A 218 3.95 -7.60 1.32
CA SER A 218 3.02 -7.88 0.22
C SER A 218 2.69 -9.37 0.16
N SER A 219 1.45 -9.67 -0.17
CA SER A 219 0.94 -11.03 -0.33
C SER A 219 0.42 -11.23 -1.74
N THR A 220 0.72 -12.38 -2.33
CA THR A 220 0.14 -12.76 -3.62
C THR A 220 -1.12 -13.57 -3.37
N SER A 221 -2.21 -13.23 -4.04
CA SER A 221 -3.44 -14.04 -4.08
C SER A 221 -3.79 -14.36 -5.53
N TYR A 222 -4.37 -15.51 -5.77
CA TYR A 222 -4.81 -15.94 -7.09
C TYR A 222 -6.31 -15.72 -7.22
N SER A 223 -6.73 -15.04 -8.28
CA SER A 223 -8.14 -14.89 -8.66
C SER A 223 -8.44 -15.81 -9.83
N VAL A 224 -9.32 -16.78 -9.59
CA VAL A 224 -9.81 -17.72 -10.60
C VAL A 224 -11.14 -17.20 -11.11
N ARG A 225 -11.15 -16.80 -12.39
CA ARG A 225 -12.37 -16.42 -13.10
C ARG A 225 -12.96 -17.66 -13.74
N VAL A 226 -14.20 -17.99 -13.38
CA VAL A 226 -14.95 -19.11 -13.93
C VAL A 226 -16.11 -18.59 -14.73
N HIS A 227 -16.15 -18.92 -16.02
CA HIS A 227 -17.33 -18.75 -16.83
C HIS A 227 -18.26 -19.92 -16.53
N MET A 228 -19.32 -19.66 -15.79
CA MET A 228 -20.39 -20.63 -15.61
C MET A 228 -20.97 -20.82 -17.01
N GLU A 229 -21.18 -22.04 -17.46
CA GLU A 229 -22.40 -22.63 -16.99
C GLU A 229 -23.55 -21.71 -17.53
N ASN A 230 -24.37 -21.21 -16.61
CA ASN A 230 -25.56 -20.39 -16.87
C ASN A 230 -25.33 -19.00 -17.52
N GLY A 231 -24.16 -18.76 -18.11
CA GLY A 231 -23.74 -17.52 -18.76
C GLY A 231 -23.16 -16.48 -17.80
N LYS A 232 -23.14 -16.74 -16.48
CA LYS A 232 -22.59 -15.82 -15.48
C LYS A 232 -21.10 -16.09 -15.26
N THR A 233 -20.37 -15.09 -14.82
CA THR A 233 -18.97 -15.25 -14.39
C THR A 233 -18.88 -15.17 -12.87
N ARG A 234 -18.08 -16.06 -12.26
CA ARG A 234 -17.78 -16.07 -10.82
C ARG A 234 -16.28 -15.98 -10.59
N TYR A 235 -15.91 -15.34 -9.48
CA TYR A 235 -14.53 -15.20 -9.05
C TYR A 235 -14.30 -15.97 -7.75
N PHE A 236 -13.18 -16.68 -7.69
CA PHE A 236 -12.74 -17.43 -6.51
C PHE A 236 -11.32 -17.02 -6.17
N THR A 237 -11.09 -16.63 -4.92
CA THR A 237 -9.78 -16.18 -4.44
C THR A 237 -9.07 -17.28 -3.68
N TYR A 238 -7.80 -17.51 -4.01
CA TYR A 238 -6.91 -18.47 -3.35
C TYR A 238 -5.67 -17.74 -2.83
N HIS A 239 -5.15 -18.16 -1.68
CA HIS A 239 -3.88 -17.64 -1.15
C HIS A 239 -2.65 -18.37 -1.72
N GLU A 240 -2.87 -19.54 -2.33
CA GLU A 240 -1.85 -20.36 -2.98
C GLU A 240 -2.24 -20.64 -4.43
N ALA A 241 -1.30 -21.18 -5.20
CA ALA A 241 -1.56 -21.55 -6.58
C ALA A 241 -2.70 -22.59 -6.64
N PRO A 242 -3.83 -22.29 -7.31
CA PRO A 242 -4.94 -23.21 -7.37
C PRO A 242 -4.57 -24.45 -8.20
N PRO A 243 -5.11 -25.64 -7.91
CA PRO A 243 -4.82 -26.87 -8.65
C PRO A 243 -5.54 -26.96 -10.01
N PHE A 244 -5.96 -25.81 -10.55
CA PHE A 244 -6.74 -25.72 -11.77
C PHE A 244 -5.96 -25.10 -12.91
N GLN A 245 -6.40 -25.37 -14.13
CA GLN A 245 -5.83 -24.77 -15.34
C GLN A 245 -6.89 -23.99 -16.12
N GLN A 246 -6.44 -23.01 -16.91
CA GLN A 246 -7.31 -22.31 -17.85
C GLN A 246 -7.94 -23.32 -18.84
N GLY A 247 -9.25 -23.22 -19.06
CA GLY A 247 -10.02 -24.15 -19.89
C GLY A 247 -10.53 -25.39 -19.16
N GLN A 248 -10.14 -25.63 -17.91
CA GLN A 248 -10.59 -26.79 -17.15
C GLN A 248 -12.07 -26.68 -16.76
N ARG A 249 -12.81 -27.78 -16.89
CA ARG A 249 -14.17 -27.92 -16.36
C ARG A 249 -14.13 -28.03 -14.85
N VAL A 250 -14.97 -27.24 -14.20
CA VAL A 250 -15.08 -27.18 -12.73
C VAL A 250 -16.54 -27.15 -12.32
N ARG A 251 -16.79 -27.61 -11.10
CA ARG A 251 -18.09 -27.48 -10.43
C ARG A 251 -17.93 -26.71 -9.13
N VAL A 252 -18.93 -25.91 -8.80
CA VAL A 252 -18.98 -25.17 -7.53
C VAL A 252 -19.69 -26.03 -6.49
N GLU A 253 -18.98 -26.41 -5.44
CA GLU A 253 -19.49 -27.19 -4.30
C GLU A 253 -19.18 -26.46 -2.99
N ASN A 254 -20.21 -26.20 -2.17
CA ASN A 254 -20.07 -25.49 -0.88
C ASN A 254 -19.31 -24.16 -0.97
N GLY A 255 -19.37 -23.47 -2.12
CA GLY A 255 -18.64 -22.21 -2.35
C GLY A 255 -17.18 -22.39 -2.79
N THR A 256 -16.70 -23.62 -2.96
CA THR A 256 -15.36 -23.95 -3.47
C THR A 256 -15.43 -24.57 -4.87
N LEU A 257 -14.31 -24.55 -5.59
CA LEU A 257 -14.20 -25.22 -6.89
C LEU A 257 -13.70 -26.64 -6.70
N VAL A 258 -14.33 -27.57 -7.42
CA VAL A 258 -13.86 -28.95 -7.59
C VAL A 258 -13.70 -29.24 -9.08
N ALA A 259 -12.84 -30.20 -9.41
CA ALA A 259 -12.72 -30.68 -10.79
C ALA A 259 -14.07 -31.26 -11.26
N GLY A 260 -14.51 -30.83 -12.45
CA GLY A 260 -15.80 -31.18 -13.03
C GLY A 260 -15.76 -32.47 -13.86
#